data_AF-A0A2E6DPI2-F1
#
_entry.id   AF-A0A2E6DPI2-F1
#
_cell.length_a   1.000
_cell.length_b   1.000
_cell.length_c   1.000
_cell.angle_alpha   90.00
_cell.angle_beta   90.00
_cell.angle_gamma   90.00
#
_symmetry.space_group_name_H-M   'P 1'
#
loop_
_entity.id
_entity.type
_entity.pdbx_description
1 polymer ?
#
loop_
_entity_poly.entity_id
_entity_poly.type
_entity_poly.pdbx_seq_one_letter_code
_entity_poly.pdbx_strand_id
1 'polypeptide(L)'
;MREPIGGEPSFLSSSSIRNRFLHIEELPSRSTENTYTHWRLRSTLNVRITLTHGRLCLSGRRRVLTTEQLAEYHRDGFLVLKGQIAEADICRLERGFQRNPPLDGTLYDARKLSYPEPGRYTLANNCLKDPDLAFLAEHDQIVPAAAEVLGADPKLSAYVIYDRTPQGAGIPSHNDYKRWRPVGSSMNWVFTTVPFCDFDHSTGQLLVAPGSHHLERIHVGLERPMEVEVPVRPPEDSYVDPELKRGDLLLMNMHLWHQAVGNTSDSHRVGAFNKYAAANAPPATGWFLYDDQVHDALTSVGRSVLARHSNRTIDTTRLLLLREGNDQEVLLLTHPRGQLALPGGPTFTEKAIADWDAGNYIAALQAAVRDQLSIETPWVSYVGDFPEGDGLCRVYAYTLNGLGFPVRYEGAEWMDRQRLLSAKPDLLGGWEIDALDLWLDDEIVRGKGLTQAQCRVNQYAY
;
A
#
# COMPACT_ATOMS: atom_id res chain seq x y z
N MET A 1 -13.00 33.80 71.46
CA MET A 1 -13.79 34.28 70.31
C MET A 1 -12.89 34.36 69.09
N ARG A 2 -12.90 33.32 68.26
CA ARG A 2 -12.48 33.28 66.85
C ARG A 2 -12.98 31.93 66.31
N GLU A 3 -14.02 31.99 65.49
CA GLU A 3 -14.61 30.86 64.75
C GLU A 3 -13.91 30.65 63.39
N PRO A 4 -14.08 29.48 62.74
CA PRO A 4 -13.29 29.07 61.58
C PRO A 4 -13.88 29.53 60.24
N ILE A 5 -12.98 29.72 59.27
CA ILE A 5 -13.27 30.06 57.87
C ILE A 5 -13.64 28.77 57.12
N GLY A 6 -14.90 28.67 56.69
CA GLY A 6 -15.37 27.73 55.68
C GLY A 6 -15.89 28.52 54.48
N GLY A 7 -15.44 28.18 53.29
CA GLY A 7 -15.91 28.76 52.03
C GLY A 7 -15.65 27.77 50.89
N GLU A 8 -16.73 27.12 50.43
CA GLU A 8 -16.77 26.22 49.28
C GLU A 8 -16.47 26.94 47.96
N PRO A 9 -15.93 26.24 46.94
CA PRO A 9 -15.74 26.79 45.60
C PRO A 9 -17.06 26.83 44.81
N SER A 10 -17.33 27.99 44.22
CA SER A 10 -18.45 28.22 43.31
C SER A 10 -18.31 27.44 42.00
N PHE A 11 -19.36 26.70 41.64
CA PHE A 11 -19.50 26.06 40.33
C PHE A 11 -19.72 27.13 39.24
N LEU A 12 -18.81 27.17 38.27
CA LEU A 12 -18.97 27.96 37.04
C LEU A 12 -20.00 27.30 36.12
N SER A 13 -20.86 28.15 35.56
CA SER A 13 -22.01 27.82 34.73
C SER A 13 -21.65 27.26 33.35
N SER A 14 -22.64 26.55 32.79
CA SER A 14 -22.70 25.95 31.46
C SER A 14 -22.11 26.82 30.34
N SER A 15 -21.08 26.29 29.68
CA SER A 15 -20.59 26.81 28.40
C SER A 15 -20.89 25.79 27.31
N SER A 16 -21.93 26.05 26.51
CA SER A 16 -22.11 25.34 25.24
C SER A 16 -21.00 25.80 24.29
N ILE A 17 -20.06 24.92 23.97
CA ILE A 17 -19.13 25.16 22.85
C ILE A 17 -19.95 24.96 21.57
N ARG A 18 -20.48 26.04 21.00
CA ARG A 18 -21.04 26.02 19.64
C ARG A 18 -19.88 26.04 18.65
N ASN A 19 -19.41 24.86 18.27
CA ASN A 19 -18.65 24.69 17.04
C ASN A 19 -19.67 24.39 15.92
N ARG A 20 -19.63 25.10 14.79
CA ARG A 20 -20.66 25.00 13.70
C ARG A 20 -20.78 23.61 13.06
N PHE A 21 -19.98 22.63 13.49
CA PHE A 21 -19.83 21.30 12.89
C PHE A 21 -20.04 20.15 13.89
N LEU A 22 -20.38 20.45 15.15
CA LEU A 22 -20.64 19.46 16.20
C LEU A 22 -21.91 19.84 16.95
N HIS A 23 -22.89 18.94 16.92
CA HIS A 23 -24.06 19.04 17.78
C HIS A 23 -23.84 18.15 19.00
N ILE A 24 -23.71 18.77 20.17
CA ILE A 24 -23.62 18.08 21.45
C ILE A 24 -25.00 18.19 22.10
N GLU A 25 -25.64 17.05 22.32
CA GLU A 25 -26.93 16.97 23.02
C GLU A 25 -26.72 16.27 24.37
N GLU A 26 -27.07 16.96 25.44
CA GLU A 26 -27.03 16.43 26.80
C GLU A 26 -28.32 15.65 27.05
N LEU A 27 -28.21 14.36 27.37
CA LEU A 27 -29.38 13.56 27.71
C LEU A 27 -29.70 13.73 29.19
N PRO A 28 -30.95 14.04 29.57
CA PRO A 28 -31.34 14.09 30.97
C PRO A 28 -31.20 12.69 31.59
N SER A 29 -30.34 12.56 32.60
CA SER A 29 -30.20 11.29 33.34
C SER A 29 -31.48 11.03 34.13
N ARG A 30 -32.16 9.91 33.88
CA ARG A 30 -33.32 9.45 34.66
C ARG A 30 -32.93 8.49 35.79
N SER A 31 -31.78 8.69 36.42
CA SER A 31 -31.32 7.88 37.54
C SER A 31 -30.68 8.78 38.60
N THR A 32 -31.15 8.67 39.84
CA THR A 32 -30.63 9.39 41.01
C THR A 32 -29.44 8.69 41.66
N GLU A 33 -28.92 7.60 41.10
CA GLU A 33 -27.92 6.77 41.79
C GLU A 33 -26.56 6.64 41.10
N ASN A 34 -26.33 7.27 39.95
CA ASN A 34 -24.97 7.38 39.40
C ASN A 34 -24.82 8.63 38.53
N THR A 35 -23.94 9.56 38.92
CA THR A 35 -23.59 10.78 38.18
C THR A 35 -22.68 10.46 36.98
N TYR A 36 -23.23 9.81 35.95
CA TYR A 36 -22.60 9.78 34.63
C TYR A 36 -23.43 10.60 33.66
N THR A 37 -22.89 11.73 33.22
CA THR A 37 -23.46 12.51 32.12
C THR A 37 -23.25 11.73 30.82
N HIS A 38 -24.35 11.30 30.20
CA HIS A 38 -24.31 10.62 28.90
C HIS A 38 -24.39 11.65 27.79
N TRP A 39 -23.35 11.73 26.96
CA TRP A 39 -23.30 12.63 25.81
C TRP A 39 -23.51 11.83 24.53
N ARG A 40 -24.41 12.28 23.65
CA ARG A 40 -24.52 11.74 22.29
C ARG A 40 -23.83 12.68 21.32
N LEU A 41 -22.74 12.24 20.71
CA LEU A 41 -22.03 13.00 19.68
C LEU A 41 -22.53 12.58 18.30
N ARG A 42 -23.02 13.51 17.49
CA ARG A 42 -23.23 13.32 16.05
C ARG A 42 -22.24 14.18 15.29
N SER A 43 -21.44 13.56 14.42
CA SER A 43 -20.50 14.27 13.54
C SER A 43 -20.79 13.94 12.07
N THR A 44 -20.64 14.93 11.20
CA THR A 44 -20.63 14.76 9.73
C THR A 44 -19.23 14.45 9.19
N LEU A 45 -18.24 14.29 10.08
CA LEU A 45 -16.84 13.98 9.78
C LEU A 45 -16.47 12.58 10.26
N ASN A 46 -15.52 11.92 9.60
CA ASN A 46 -14.80 10.79 10.20
C ASN A 46 -13.81 11.37 11.21
N VAL A 47 -14.21 11.47 12.47
CA VAL A 47 -13.38 12.03 13.54
C VAL A 47 -12.79 10.90 14.37
N ARG A 48 -11.47 10.89 14.53
CA ARG A 48 -10.83 10.14 15.61
C ARG A 48 -11.00 10.96 16.89
N ILE A 49 -11.73 10.40 17.84
CA ILE A 49 -11.90 11.00 19.17
C ILE A 49 -10.84 10.37 20.06
N THR A 50 -9.89 11.18 20.52
CA THR A 50 -8.86 10.70 21.45
C THR A 50 -8.98 11.45 22.76
N LEU A 51 -9.05 10.71 23.88
CA LEU A 51 -9.01 11.29 25.21
C LEU A 51 -7.59 11.13 25.75
N THR A 52 -6.87 12.23 25.94
CA THR A 52 -5.50 12.19 26.49
C THR A 52 -5.43 13.20 27.64
N HIS A 53 -5.07 12.75 28.85
CA HIS A 53 -4.95 13.59 30.05
C HIS A 53 -6.18 14.48 30.32
N GLY A 54 -7.39 13.94 30.17
CA GLY A 54 -8.64 14.70 30.40
C GLY A 54 -8.97 15.74 29.32
N ARG A 55 -8.20 15.81 28.21
CA ARG A 55 -8.53 16.63 27.05
C ARG A 55 -9.13 15.78 25.93
N LEU A 56 -10.29 16.20 25.45
CA LEU A 56 -10.90 15.70 24.22
C LEU A 56 -10.20 16.33 23.02
N CYS A 57 -9.45 15.54 22.25
CA CYS A 57 -8.93 15.97 20.95
C CYS A 57 -9.80 15.40 19.84
N LEU A 58 -10.27 16.29 18.96
CA LEU A 58 -11.02 15.96 17.76
C LEU A 58 -10.10 16.18 16.57
N SER A 59 -9.59 15.10 15.97
CA SER A 59 -8.92 15.16 14.68
C SER A 59 -9.84 14.51 13.64
N GLY A 60 -10.44 15.31 12.76
CA GLY A 60 -11.22 14.82 11.63
C GLY A 60 -10.66 15.39 10.34
N ARG A 61 -10.36 14.53 9.36
CA ARG A 61 -10.16 15.00 8.00
C ARG A 61 -11.52 15.42 7.45
N ARG A 62 -11.55 16.57 6.76
CA ARG A 62 -12.74 16.99 6.01
C ARG A 62 -13.04 15.93 4.96
N ARG A 63 -14.26 15.39 4.93
CA ARG A 63 -14.66 14.49 3.86
C ARG A 63 -14.59 15.21 2.51
N VAL A 64 -13.94 14.60 1.53
CA VAL A 64 -13.84 15.08 0.16
C VAL A 64 -14.78 14.34 -0.79
N LEU A 65 -15.16 13.09 -0.49
CA LEU A 65 -16.19 12.35 -1.22
C LEU A 65 -17.54 12.46 -0.50
N THR A 66 -18.62 12.51 -1.29
CA THR A 66 -19.97 12.37 -0.75
C THR A 66 -20.26 10.93 -0.35
N THR A 67 -21.30 10.72 0.45
CA THR A 67 -21.75 9.37 0.82
C THR A 67 -22.15 8.56 -0.42
N GLU A 68 -22.77 9.23 -1.39
CA GLU A 68 -23.22 8.63 -2.66
C GLU A 68 -22.01 8.20 -3.50
N GLN A 69 -21.00 9.06 -3.63
CA GLN A 69 -19.76 8.75 -4.35
C GLN A 69 -19.01 7.55 -3.74
N LEU A 70 -18.93 7.49 -2.40
CA LEU A 70 -18.32 6.35 -1.72
C LEU A 70 -19.14 5.06 -1.90
N ALA A 71 -20.47 5.17 -1.87
CA ALA A 71 -21.35 4.03 -2.14
C ALA A 71 -21.24 3.54 -3.60
N GLU A 72 -21.09 4.45 -4.57
CA GLU A 72 -20.80 4.14 -5.97
C GLU A 72 -19.48 3.37 -6.10
N TYR A 73 -18.41 3.88 -5.48
CA TYR A 73 -17.12 3.19 -5.47
C TYR A 73 -17.22 1.77 -4.92
N HIS A 74 -17.92 1.56 -3.79
CA HIS A 74 -18.07 0.24 -3.20
C HIS A 74 -18.97 -0.71 -4.02
N ARG A 75 -19.97 -0.16 -4.73
CA ARG A 75 -20.87 -0.97 -5.57
C ARG A 75 -20.19 -1.35 -6.88
N ASP A 76 -19.59 -0.39 -7.55
CA ASP A 76 -19.11 -0.54 -8.92
C ASP A 76 -17.61 -0.86 -8.97
N GLY A 77 -16.88 -0.65 -7.88
CA GLY A 77 -15.43 -0.84 -7.77
C GLY A 77 -14.61 0.28 -8.41
N PHE A 78 -15.25 1.34 -8.88
CA PHE A 78 -14.59 2.57 -9.34
C PHE A 78 -15.45 3.81 -9.11
N LEU A 79 -14.83 4.99 -9.21
CA LEU A 79 -15.48 6.29 -9.11
C LEU A 79 -14.76 7.29 -10.02
N VAL A 80 -15.51 8.07 -10.80
CA VAL A 80 -14.97 9.16 -11.62
C VAL A 80 -15.35 10.50 -10.99
N LEU A 81 -14.34 11.31 -10.69
CA LEU A 81 -14.51 12.70 -10.28
C LEU A 81 -14.20 13.61 -11.47
N LYS A 82 -15.25 14.22 -12.03
CA LYS A 82 -15.14 15.01 -13.26
C LYS A 82 -14.42 16.34 -13.02
N GLY A 83 -13.44 16.65 -13.87
CA GLY A 83 -12.66 17.90 -13.80
C GLY A 83 -11.98 18.14 -12.45
N GLN A 84 -11.62 17.08 -11.74
CA GLN A 84 -11.08 17.15 -10.38
C GLN A 84 -9.68 17.79 -10.34
N ILE A 85 -8.89 17.63 -11.41
CA ILE A 85 -7.53 18.15 -11.53
C ILE A 85 -7.58 19.41 -12.40
N ALA A 86 -7.04 20.50 -11.87
CA ALA A 86 -7.05 21.78 -12.56
C ALA A 86 -6.18 21.75 -13.82
N GLU A 87 -6.62 22.47 -14.86
CA GLU A 87 -5.89 22.57 -16.13
C GLU A 87 -4.44 23.06 -15.95
N ALA A 88 -4.19 23.94 -14.97
CA ALA A 88 -2.85 24.43 -14.64
C ALA A 88 -1.92 23.31 -14.15
N ASP A 89 -2.46 22.34 -13.40
CA ASP A 89 -1.73 21.18 -12.90
C ASP A 89 -1.48 20.16 -14.02
N ILE A 90 -2.44 19.96 -14.92
CA ILE A 90 -2.19 19.13 -16.12
C ILE A 90 -1.10 19.76 -17.00
N CYS A 91 -1.18 21.06 -17.28
CA CYS A 91 -0.13 21.80 -17.98
C CYS A 91 1.24 21.67 -17.29
N ARG A 92 1.27 21.60 -15.95
CA ARG A 92 2.50 21.39 -15.17
C ARG A 92 3.06 19.99 -15.39
N LEU A 93 2.21 18.97 -15.31
CA LEU A 93 2.61 17.58 -15.56
C LEU A 93 3.15 17.39 -16.97
N GLU A 94 2.55 18.02 -17.98
CA GLU A 94 3.01 17.96 -19.37
C GLU A 94 4.42 18.55 -19.53
N ARG A 95 4.74 19.65 -18.83
CA ARG A 95 6.10 20.20 -18.82
C ARG A 95 7.10 19.24 -18.16
N GLY A 96 6.70 18.59 -17.06
CA GLY A 96 7.51 17.56 -16.41
C GLY A 96 7.73 16.37 -17.36
N PHE A 97 6.68 15.88 -17.99
CA PHE A 97 6.73 14.77 -18.95
C PHE A 97 7.61 15.09 -20.17
N GLN A 98 7.53 16.30 -20.72
CA GLN A 98 8.39 16.73 -21.83
C GLN A 98 9.89 16.70 -21.50
N ARG A 99 10.27 16.94 -20.25
CA ARG A 99 11.67 16.86 -19.80
C ARG A 99 12.13 15.43 -19.50
N ASN A 100 11.19 14.51 -19.34
CA ASN A 100 11.43 13.14 -18.88
C ASN A 100 10.83 12.15 -19.88
N PRO A 101 11.57 11.75 -20.93
CA PRO A 101 11.04 10.81 -21.92
C PRO A 101 10.62 9.49 -21.26
N PRO A 102 9.48 8.87 -21.66
CA PRO A 102 8.87 7.74 -20.96
C PRO A 102 9.58 6.40 -21.21
N LEU A 103 10.83 6.27 -20.77
CA LEU A 103 11.69 5.14 -21.10
C LEU A 103 12.13 4.29 -19.90
N ASP A 104 12.01 4.79 -18.67
CA ASP A 104 12.56 4.16 -17.46
C ASP A 104 11.69 3.03 -16.87
N GLY A 105 10.44 2.87 -17.34
CA GLY A 105 9.55 1.75 -16.98
C GLY A 105 9.12 0.89 -18.16
N THR A 106 9.69 1.11 -19.36
CA THR A 106 9.23 0.44 -20.59
C THR A 106 9.71 -1.02 -20.61
N LEU A 107 8.76 -1.95 -20.43
CA LEU A 107 8.98 -3.39 -20.19
C LEU A 107 9.56 -4.20 -21.36
N TYR A 108 9.37 -3.72 -22.57
CA TYR A 108 9.83 -4.42 -23.77
C TYR A 108 11.30 -4.13 -24.00
N ASP A 109 12.01 -5.11 -24.58
CA ASP A 109 13.43 -4.97 -24.95
C ASP A 109 13.65 -3.58 -25.56
N ALA A 110 14.28 -2.66 -24.81
CA ALA A 110 14.48 -1.27 -25.21
C ALA A 110 15.28 -1.16 -26.53
N ARG A 111 15.83 -2.29 -27.00
CA ARG A 111 16.43 -2.46 -28.32
C ARG A 111 15.42 -2.59 -29.48
N LYS A 112 14.11 -2.77 -29.20
CA LYS A 112 13.04 -2.98 -30.19
C LYS A 112 12.03 -1.84 -30.30
N LEU A 113 11.92 -0.99 -29.28
CA LEU A 113 11.07 0.20 -29.33
C LEU A 113 11.95 1.44 -29.33
N SER A 114 11.70 2.35 -30.28
CA SER A 114 12.36 3.65 -30.35
C SER A 114 11.29 4.72 -30.17
N TYR A 115 11.22 5.35 -28.99
CA TYR A 115 10.27 6.43 -28.77
C TYR A 115 10.45 7.54 -29.82
N PRO A 116 9.39 8.04 -30.49
CA PRO A 116 7.97 7.80 -30.23
C PRO A 116 7.27 6.85 -31.24
N GLU A 117 7.94 5.82 -31.78
CA GLU A 117 7.32 4.79 -32.64
C GLU A 117 6.05 4.19 -32.00
N PRO A 118 5.08 3.67 -32.79
CA PRO A 118 3.85 3.07 -32.27
C PRO A 118 4.09 2.04 -31.15
N GLY A 119 3.51 2.28 -29.97
CA GLY A 119 3.76 1.46 -28.80
C GLY A 119 3.19 2.00 -27.50
N ARG A 120 3.61 1.36 -26.40
CA ARG A 120 3.32 1.79 -25.02
C ARG A 120 4.63 2.08 -24.34
N TYR A 121 4.77 3.31 -23.88
CA TYR A 121 5.93 3.82 -23.18
C TYR A 121 5.54 4.19 -21.76
N THR A 122 6.50 4.08 -20.85
CA THR A 122 6.26 4.20 -19.42
C THR A 122 7.33 5.08 -18.81
N LEU A 123 6.90 6.19 -18.22
CA LEU A 123 7.68 6.97 -17.27
C LEU A 123 7.28 6.54 -15.86
N ALA A 124 8.22 6.10 -15.03
CA ALA A 124 7.90 5.51 -13.73
C ALA A 124 8.97 5.81 -12.66
N ASN A 125 8.79 5.21 -11.49
CA ASN A 125 9.81 5.13 -10.44
C ASN A 125 10.25 6.50 -9.94
N ASN A 126 11.50 6.87 -10.24
CA ASN A 126 12.21 8.00 -9.68
C ASN A 126 12.11 9.26 -10.56
N CYS A 127 11.27 9.26 -11.61
CA CYS A 127 10.94 10.48 -12.37
C CYS A 127 10.35 11.58 -11.47
N LEU A 128 9.81 11.21 -10.31
CA LEU A 128 9.35 12.08 -9.22
C LEU A 128 10.43 13.03 -8.67
N LYS A 129 11.71 12.88 -9.04
CA LYS A 129 12.75 13.87 -8.73
C LYS A 129 12.48 15.22 -9.40
N ASP A 130 11.74 15.23 -10.51
CA ASP A 130 11.27 16.47 -11.13
C ASP A 130 10.09 17.03 -10.32
N PRO A 131 10.18 18.26 -9.76
CA PRO A 131 9.10 18.85 -8.97
C PRO A 131 7.78 19.03 -9.73
N ASP A 132 7.79 19.12 -11.06
CA ASP A 132 6.57 19.17 -11.88
C ASP A 132 5.91 17.80 -12.07
N LEU A 133 6.56 16.72 -11.64
CA LEU A 133 5.97 15.38 -11.54
C LEU A 133 5.68 15.01 -10.08
N ALA A 134 6.58 15.39 -9.16
CA ALA A 134 6.54 15.10 -7.73
C ALA A 134 5.20 15.43 -7.08
N PHE A 135 4.68 16.64 -7.36
CA PHE A 135 3.51 17.17 -6.68
C PHE A 135 2.25 16.30 -6.87
N LEU A 136 2.18 15.52 -7.95
CA LEU A 136 1.05 14.64 -8.20
C LEU A 136 0.98 13.49 -7.19
N ALA A 137 2.12 13.02 -6.68
CA ALA A 137 2.16 11.98 -5.67
C ALA A 137 1.45 12.40 -4.37
N GLU A 138 1.49 13.69 -4.04
CA GLU A 138 0.92 14.30 -2.84
C GLU A 138 -0.28 15.23 -3.13
N HIS A 139 -0.89 15.10 -4.31
CA HIS A 139 -1.91 16.04 -4.78
C HIS A 139 -3.11 16.13 -3.83
N ASP A 140 -3.52 17.36 -3.52
CA ASP A 140 -4.53 17.67 -2.48
C ASP A 140 -5.95 17.20 -2.81
N GLN A 141 -6.26 17.01 -4.09
CA GLN A 141 -7.49 16.37 -4.56
C GLN A 141 -7.42 14.84 -4.67
N ILE A 142 -6.22 14.24 -4.80
CA ILE A 142 -6.07 12.79 -5.03
C ILE A 142 -5.92 12.06 -3.70
N VAL A 143 -4.96 12.48 -2.88
CA VAL A 143 -4.60 11.76 -1.65
C VAL A 143 -5.78 11.68 -0.66
N PRO A 144 -6.57 12.76 -0.41
CA PRO A 144 -7.73 12.64 0.46
C PRO A 144 -8.82 11.71 -0.09
N ALA A 145 -9.06 11.72 -1.41
CA ALA A 145 -10.05 10.85 -2.04
C ALA A 145 -9.61 9.37 -1.98
N ALA A 146 -8.33 9.11 -2.24
CA ALA A 146 -7.71 7.80 -2.03
C ALA A 146 -7.82 7.33 -0.57
N ALA A 147 -7.58 8.23 0.40
CA ALA A 147 -7.68 7.90 1.82
C ALA A 147 -9.10 7.46 2.23
N GLU A 148 -10.13 8.08 1.65
CA GLU A 148 -11.52 7.74 1.95
C GLU A 148 -11.93 6.37 1.40
N VAL A 149 -11.55 6.05 0.15
CA VAL A 149 -11.86 4.73 -0.43
C VAL A 149 -11.01 3.60 0.17
N LEU A 150 -9.80 3.90 0.63
CA LEU A 150 -8.94 2.94 1.34
C LEU A 150 -9.36 2.75 2.80
N GLY A 151 -9.99 3.76 3.42
CA GLY A 151 -10.27 3.80 4.85
C GLY A 151 -9.03 3.97 5.74
N ALA A 152 -7.88 4.33 5.15
CA ALA A 152 -6.58 4.43 5.82
C ALA A 152 -5.69 5.49 5.14
N ASP A 153 -4.54 5.78 5.75
CA ASP A 153 -3.56 6.68 5.15
C ASP A 153 -2.99 6.08 3.84
N PRO A 154 -3.05 6.82 2.71
CA PRO A 154 -2.50 6.33 1.45
C PRO A 154 -0.97 6.34 1.47
N LYS A 155 -0.37 5.26 0.97
CA LYS A 155 1.05 5.14 0.70
C LYS A 155 1.29 4.86 -0.78
N LEU A 156 2.07 5.72 -1.43
CA LEU A 156 2.40 5.59 -2.83
C LEU A 156 3.20 4.29 -3.04
N SER A 157 2.60 3.36 -3.76
CA SER A 157 3.20 2.07 -4.12
C SER A 157 3.84 2.11 -5.50
N ALA A 158 3.25 2.89 -6.41
CA ALA A 158 3.80 3.13 -7.74
C ALA A 158 3.42 4.52 -8.24
N TYR A 159 4.38 5.17 -8.88
CA TYR A 159 4.15 6.33 -9.71
C TYR A 159 4.42 5.97 -11.16
N VAL A 160 3.44 6.22 -12.03
CA VAL A 160 3.54 5.84 -13.44
C VAL A 160 2.80 6.83 -14.32
N ILE A 161 3.41 7.24 -15.42
CA ILE A 161 2.76 7.92 -16.54
C ILE A 161 2.90 7.01 -17.75
N TYR A 162 1.77 6.66 -18.36
CA TYR A 162 1.77 5.89 -19.61
C TYR A 162 1.54 6.82 -20.78
N ASP A 163 2.37 6.65 -21.80
CA ASP A 163 2.16 7.21 -23.13
C ASP A 163 1.88 6.08 -24.10
N ARG A 164 0.64 6.02 -24.58
CA ARG A 164 0.30 5.20 -25.74
C ARG A 164 0.41 6.10 -26.97
N THR A 165 1.51 5.93 -27.71
CA THR A 165 1.79 6.72 -28.90
C THR A 165 0.75 6.44 -29.99
N PRO A 166 0.67 7.27 -31.04
CA PRO A 166 -0.18 7.01 -32.20
C PRO A 166 -0.01 5.58 -32.71
N GLN A 167 -1.13 4.90 -33.03
CA GLN A 167 -1.15 3.50 -33.45
C GLN A 167 -0.66 2.48 -32.40
N GLY A 168 -0.46 2.91 -31.15
CA GLY A 168 -0.03 2.06 -30.05
C GLY A 168 -1.10 1.04 -29.63
N ALA A 169 -0.68 -0.20 -29.41
CA ALA A 169 -1.59 -1.30 -29.05
C ALA A 169 -2.25 -1.12 -27.66
N GLY A 170 -3.43 -1.74 -27.52
CA GLY A 170 -4.15 -1.84 -26.26
C GLY A 170 -3.51 -2.80 -25.25
N ILE A 171 -4.16 -2.95 -24.09
CA ILE A 171 -3.83 -3.94 -23.07
C ILE A 171 -5.08 -4.79 -22.87
N PRO A 172 -4.97 -6.13 -22.93
CA PRO A 172 -6.11 -7.00 -22.72
C PRO A 172 -6.70 -6.82 -21.32
N SER A 173 -7.94 -7.28 -21.17
CA SER A 173 -8.63 -7.39 -19.89
C SER A 173 -7.77 -8.05 -18.80
N HIS A 174 -7.68 -7.38 -17.65
CA HIS A 174 -7.00 -7.87 -16.44
C HIS A 174 -7.52 -7.15 -15.19
N ASN A 175 -7.16 -7.67 -14.01
CA ASN A 175 -7.11 -6.92 -12.76
C ASN A 175 -5.66 -6.85 -12.26
N ASP A 176 -5.40 -5.90 -11.36
CA ASP A 176 -4.04 -5.53 -10.97
C ASP A 176 -3.55 -6.19 -9.68
N TYR A 177 -4.35 -7.04 -9.02
CA TYR A 177 -3.87 -7.82 -7.88
C TYR A 177 -2.92 -8.94 -8.32
N LYS A 178 -1.62 -8.74 -8.10
CA LYS A 178 -0.55 -9.67 -8.49
C LYS A 178 0.34 -9.99 -7.28
N ARG A 179 0.30 -11.23 -6.79
CA ARG A 179 1.04 -11.71 -5.59
C ARG A 179 2.57 -11.61 -5.67
N TRP A 180 3.12 -11.41 -6.86
CA TRP A 180 4.57 -11.31 -7.10
C TRP A 180 5.07 -9.87 -7.33
N ARG A 181 4.16 -8.89 -7.39
CA ARG A 181 4.51 -7.50 -7.68
C ARG A 181 4.57 -6.67 -6.40
N PRO A 182 5.66 -5.94 -6.12
CA PRO A 182 5.71 -4.91 -5.07
C PRO A 182 4.50 -4.00 -5.07
N VAL A 183 4.00 -3.67 -6.26
CA VAL A 183 2.86 -2.77 -6.40
C VAL A 183 1.52 -3.49 -6.24
N GLY A 184 1.41 -4.72 -6.76
CA GLY A 184 0.15 -5.45 -6.90
C GLY A 184 -0.17 -6.42 -5.76
N SER A 185 0.74 -6.63 -4.81
CA SER A 185 0.61 -7.66 -3.75
C SER A 185 0.07 -7.14 -2.42
N SER A 186 -0.30 -5.85 -2.32
CA SER A 186 -1.06 -5.32 -1.17
C SER A 186 -2.49 -5.86 -1.19
N MET A 187 -3.10 -5.99 -0.01
CA MET A 187 -4.48 -6.44 0.16
C MET A 187 -5.50 -5.31 0.08
N ASN A 188 -5.06 -4.05 0.10
CA ASN A 188 -5.95 -2.91 0.00
C ASN A 188 -5.20 -1.74 -0.66
N TRP A 189 -5.39 -1.59 -1.96
CA TRP A 189 -4.84 -0.47 -2.70
C TRP A 189 -5.80 0.01 -3.79
N VAL A 190 -5.67 1.29 -4.14
CA VAL A 190 -6.48 1.98 -5.14
C VAL A 190 -5.59 2.48 -6.27
N PHE A 191 -6.09 2.33 -7.49
CA PHE A 191 -5.49 2.86 -8.69
C PHE A 191 -6.11 4.22 -9.03
N THR A 192 -5.29 5.25 -9.11
CA THR A 192 -5.70 6.60 -9.51
C THR A 192 -5.28 6.87 -10.95
N THR A 193 -6.21 7.27 -11.81
CA THR A 193 -5.92 7.68 -13.18
C THR A 193 -6.28 9.14 -13.41
N VAL A 194 -5.31 9.90 -13.93
CA VAL A 194 -5.48 11.31 -14.34
C VAL A 194 -5.17 11.42 -15.85
N PRO A 195 -6.19 11.53 -16.71
CA PRO A 195 -5.98 11.70 -18.15
C PRO A 195 -5.40 13.07 -18.47
N PHE A 196 -4.37 13.12 -19.33
CA PHE A 196 -3.86 14.38 -19.88
C PHE A 196 -4.59 14.72 -21.19
N CYS A 197 -5.28 13.76 -21.79
CA CYS A 197 -6.17 13.97 -22.92
C CYS A 197 -7.48 13.22 -22.67
N ASP A 198 -8.47 13.44 -23.53
CA ASP A 198 -9.67 12.62 -23.51
C ASP A 198 -9.30 11.19 -23.93
N PHE A 199 -9.85 10.19 -23.23
CA PHE A 199 -9.69 8.77 -23.54
C PHE A 199 -10.92 8.30 -24.33
N ASP A 200 -11.02 8.75 -25.57
CA ASP A 200 -12.15 8.50 -26.45
C ASP A 200 -11.90 7.32 -27.41
N HIS A 201 -12.83 7.07 -28.32
CA HIS A 201 -12.75 6.00 -29.31
C HIS A 201 -11.50 6.11 -30.21
N SER A 202 -10.99 7.31 -30.46
CA SER A 202 -9.82 7.54 -31.33
C SER A 202 -8.50 7.38 -30.56
N THR A 203 -8.38 8.00 -29.38
CA THR A 203 -7.16 7.98 -28.56
C THR A 203 -7.00 6.70 -27.75
N GLY A 204 -8.10 5.96 -27.55
CA GLY A 204 -8.16 4.67 -26.87
C GLY A 204 -8.75 4.79 -25.46
N GLN A 205 -9.94 4.22 -25.29
CA GLN A 205 -10.65 4.19 -24.02
C GLN A 205 -9.93 3.36 -22.94
N LEU A 206 -10.20 3.69 -21.68
CA LEU A 206 -9.95 2.79 -20.55
C LEU A 206 -11.29 2.19 -20.12
N LEU A 207 -11.59 0.98 -20.57
CA LEU A 207 -12.84 0.32 -20.25
C LEU A 207 -12.74 -0.35 -18.89
N VAL A 208 -13.82 -0.31 -18.12
CA VAL A 208 -13.94 -0.95 -16.80
C VAL A 208 -15.15 -1.88 -16.79
N ALA A 209 -15.13 -2.95 -16.00
CA ALA A 209 -16.28 -3.82 -15.80
C ALA A 209 -16.88 -3.57 -14.40
N PRO A 210 -17.95 -2.76 -14.27
CA PRO A 210 -18.53 -2.40 -12.98
C PRO A 210 -18.90 -3.63 -12.15
N GLY A 211 -18.61 -3.60 -10.85
CA GLY A 211 -18.94 -4.68 -9.91
C GLY A 211 -18.00 -5.89 -9.96
N SER A 212 -17.08 -5.98 -10.93
CA SER A 212 -16.18 -7.13 -11.11
C SER A 212 -15.06 -7.27 -10.06
N HIS A 213 -14.99 -6.37 -9.08
CA HIS A 213 -13.95 -6.33 -8.07
C HIS A 213 -14.13 -7.36 -6.93
N HIS A 214 -15.30 -8.01 -6.82
CA HIS A 214 -15.58 -9.23 -6.05
C HIS A 214 -14.80 -9.40 -4.73
N LEU A 215 -14.95 -8.49 -3.76
CA LEU A 215 -14.17 -8.54 -2.51
C LEU A 215 -14.47 -9.75 -1.63
N GLU A 216 -15.59 -10.45 -1.85
CA GLU A 216 -15.95 -11.71 -1.19
C GLU A 216 -14.93 -12.83 -1.41
N ARG A 217 -14.10 -12.73 -2.46
CA ARG A 217 -12.99 -13.65 -2.75
C ARG A 217 -11.83 -13.55 -1.74
N ILE A 218 -11.83 -12.51 -0.90
CA ILE A 218 -10.80 -12.24 0.10
C ILE A 218 -11.35 -12.64 1.45
N HIS A 219 -10.71 -13.60 2.12
CA HIS A 219 -11.20 -14.12 3.38
C HIS A 219 -10.06 -14.44 4.35
N VAL A 220 -10.41 -14.45 5.63
CA VAL A 220 -9.50 -14.93 6.68
C VAL A 220 -9.38 -16.44 6.56
N GLY A 221 -8.14 -16.94 6.51
CA GLY A 221 -7.83 -18.37 6.49
C GLY A 221 -7.46 -18.89 7.88
N LEU A 222 -6.78 -20.05 7.91
CA LEU A 222 -6.15 -20.57 9.13
C LEU A 222 -4.86 -19.82 9.49
N GLU A 223 -4.19 -19.27 8.47
CA GLU A 223 -2.94 -18.54 8.60
C GLU A 223 -3.20 -17.03 8.77
N ARG A 224 -2.21 -16.30 9.31
CA ARG A 224 -2.33 -14.85 9.56
C ARG A 224 -2.59 -14.03 8.27
N PRO A 225 -1.89 -14.23 7.14
CA PRO A 225 -2.21 -13.49 5.93
C PRO A 225 -3.53 -13.94 5.30
N MET A 226 -4.25 -12.98 4.72
CA MET A 226 -5.50 -13.19 4.00
C MET A 226 -5.33 -14.16 2.83
N GLU A 227 -6.37 -14.93 2.58
CA GLU A 227 -6.51 -15.78 1.41
C GLU A 227 -7.29 -15.06 0.32
N VAL A 228 -6.92 -15.34 -0.93
CA VAL A 228 -7.54 -14.74 -2.11
C VAL A 228 -7.81 -15.85 -3.10
N GLU A 229 -9.08 -16.11 -3.37
CA GLU A 229 -9.50 -17.11 -4.36
C GLU A 229 -9.09 -16.69 -5.79
N VAL A 230 -9.36 -17.51 -6.79
CA VAL A 230 -9.04 -17.18 -8.19
C VAL A 230 -10.01 -16.13 -8.74
N PRO A 231 -9.56 -15.09 -9.48
CA PRO A 231 -10.48 -14.08 -10.01
C PRO A 231 -11.27 -14.65 -11.19
N VAL A 232 -12.56 -14.33 -11.27
CA VAL A 232 -13.40 -14.68 -12.41
C VAL A 232 -13.41 -13.50 -13.37
N ARG A 233 -13.02 -13.74 -14.63
CA ARG A 233 -13.08 -12.72 -15.68
C ARG A 233 -14.55 -12.45 -16.04
N PRO A 234 -14.98 -11.17 -16.05
CA PRO A 234 -16.33 -10.84 -16.48
C PRO A 234 -16.49 -11.02 -18.00
N PRO A 235 -17.72 -11.29 -18.48
CA PRO A 235 -18.05 -11.33 -19.90
C PRO A 235 -17.63 -10.04 -20.65
N GLU A 236 -17.39 -10.15 -21.96
CA GLU A 236 -16.87 -9.04 -22.77
C GLU A 236 -17.88 -7.87 -22.90
N ASP A 237 -19.19 -8.15 -22.79
CA ASP A 237 -20.26 -7.14 -22.79
C ASP A 237 -20.44 -6.42 -21.44
N SER A 238 -19.70 -6.82 -20.41
CA SER A 238 -19.71 -6.18 -19.09
C SER A 238 -18.85 -4.91 -19.02
N TYR A 239 -18.00 -4.67 -20.03
CA TYR A 239 -17.10 -3.53 -20.06
C TYR A 239 -17.82 -2.27 -20.55
N VAL A 240 -17.66 -1.18 -19.81
CA VAL A 240 -18.22 0.14 -20.13
C VAL A 240 -17.11 1.17 -20.26
N ASP A 241 -17.35 2.22 -21.03
CA ASP A 241 -16.50 3.41 -21.06
C ASP A 241 -16.92 4.38 -19.93
N PRO A 242 -16.04 4.70 -18.97
CA PRO A 242 -16.28 5.75 -17.98
C PRO A 242 -16.19 7.18 -18.56
N GLU A 243 -15.93 7.32 -19.86
CA GLU A 243 -15.88 8.58 -20.63
C GLU A 243 -14.89 9.56 -20.00
N LEU A 244 -13.67 9.08 -19.71
CA LEU A 244 -12.64 9.88 -19.05
C LEU A 244 -12.16 11.03 -19.93
N LYS A 245 -12.18 12.23 -19.37
CA LYS A 245 -11.71 13.45 -20.00
C LYS A 245 -10.45 13.98 -19.35
N ARG A 246 -9.74 14.85 -20.07
CA ARG A 246 -8.61 15.60 -19.50
C ARG A 246 -9.00 16.25 -18.18
N GLY A 247 -8.19 16.03 -17.14
CA GLY A 247 -8.39 16.59 -15.81
C GLY A 247 -9.40 15.82 -14.93
N ASP A 248 -10.03 14.76 -15.42
CA ASP A 248 -10.79 13.85 -14.56
C ASP A 248 -9.86 13.10 -13.60
N LEU A 249 -10.40 12.62 -12.49
CA LEU A 249 -9.76 11.64 -11.61
C LEU A 249 -10.62 10.37 -11.54
N LEU A 250 -10.07 9.25 -12.00
CA LEU A 250 -10.65 7.93 -11.77
C LEU A 250 -9.96 7.27 -10.57
N LEU A 251 -10.77 6.79 -9.62
CA LEU A 251 -10.37 5.89 -8.55
C LEU A 251 -10.88 4.49 -8.91
N MET A 252 -10.00 3.50 -8.93
CA MET A 252 -10.33 2.14 -9.32
C MET A 252 -9.77 1.12 -8.32
N ASN A 253 -10.62 0.20 -7.88
CA ASN A 253 -10.23 -0.87 -6.98
C ASN A 253 -9.24 -1.81 -7.66
N MET A 254 -8.22 -2.26 -6.92
CA MET A 254 -7.21 -3.22 -7.37
C MET A 254 -7.72 -4.52 -8.01
N HIS A 255 -8.92 -4.96 -7.63
CA HIS A 255 -9.55 -6.17 -8.17
C HIS A 255 -10.48 -5.89 -9.35
N LEU A 256 -10.77 -4.63 -9.68
CA LEU A 256 -11.65 -4.30 -10.79
C LEU A 256 -11.01 -4.71 -12.12
N TRP A 257 -11.79 -5.45 -12.91
CA TRP A 257 -11.39 -5.80 -14.25
C TRP A 257 -11.50 -4.58 -15.18
N HIS A 258 -10.45 -4.37 -15.95
CA HIS A 258 -10.36 -3.27 -16.89
C HIS A 258 -9.50 -3.65 -18.09
N GLN A 259 -9.68 -2.93 -19.20
CA GLN A 259 -8.87 -3.06 -20.40
C GLN A 259 -8.62 -1.70 -21.04
N ALA A 260 -7.52 -1.59 -21.77
CA ALA A 260 -7.18 -0.36 -22.44
C ALA A 260 -7.22 -0.58 -23.95
N VAL A 261 -8.04 0.19 -24.66
CA VAL A 261 -8.17 0.10 -26.11
C VAL A 261 -6.94 0.72 -26.78
N GLY A 262 -6.56 0.21 -27.95
CA GLY A 262 -5.46 0.76 -28.75
C GLY A 262 -5.73 2.21 -29.16
N ASN A 263 -4.66 2.98 -29.34
CA ASN A 263 -4.74 4.34 -29.84
C ASN A 263 -4.71 4.29 -31.37
N THR A 264 -5.79 4.70 -32.02
CA THR A 264 -5.91 4.72 -33.49
C THR A 264 -5.76 6.12 -34.08
N SER A 265 -5.56 7.12 -33.24
CA SER A 265 -5.36 8.52 -33.63
C SER A 265 -3.91 8.79 -34.08
N ASP A 266 -3.67 10.05 -34.47
CA ASP A 266 -2.35 10.65 -34.73
C ASP A 266 -1.79 11.39 -33.51
N SER A 267 -2.49 11.34 -32.37
CA SER A 267 -2.12 12.04 -31.13
C SER A 267 -1.68 11.06 -30.05
N HIS A 268 -0.89 11.53 -29.08
CA HIS A 268 -0.48 10.71 -27.93
C HIS A 268 -1.62 10.60 -26.92
N ARG A 269 -1.82 9.39 -26.40
CA ARG A 269 -2.77 9.14 -25.31
C ARG A 269 -2.00 9.00 -23.99
N VAL A 270 -1.89 10.12 -23.28
CA VAL A 270 -1.08 10.24 -22.06
C VAL A 270 -1.97 10.35 -20.82
N GLY A 271 -1.57 9.69 -19.74
CA GLY A 271 -2.15 9.90 -18.43
C GLY A 271 -1.26 9.38 -17.32
N ALA A 272 -1.48 9.89 -16.10
CA ALA A 272 -0.87 9.36 -14.89
C ALA A 272 -1.73 8.24 -14.29
N PHE A 273 -1.07 7.21 -13.78
CA PHE A 273 -1.62 5.93 -13.34
C PHE A 273 -0.91 5.55 -12.03
N ASN A 274 -1.18 6.31 -10.97
CA ASN A 274 -0.51 6.16 -9.69
C ASN A 274 -1.29 5.19 -8.79
N LYS A 275 -0.58 4.46 -7.92
CA LYS A 275 -1.16 3.44 -7.07
C LYS A 275 -0.86 3.74 -5.62
N TYR A 276 -1.90 3.76 -4.80
CA TYR A 276 -1.80 4.00 -3.37
C TYR A 276 -2.32 2.80 -2.59
N ALA A 277 -1.49 2.24 -1.72
CA ALA A 277 -1.91 1.21 -0.78
C ALA A 277 -2.27 1.83 0.57
N ALA A 278 -3.18 1.19 1.30
CA ALA A 278 -3.45 1.54 2.68
C ALA A 278 -2.18 1.32 3.53
N ALA A 279 -1.88 2.24 4.44
CA ALA A 279 -0.71 2.16 5.31
C ALA A 279 -0.65 0.87 6.15
N ASN A 280 -1.82 0.35 6.53
CA ASN A 280 -1.97 -0.89 7.28
C ASN A 280 -2.09 -2.14 6.39
N ALA A 281 -1.95 -2.02 5.07
CA ALA A 281 -1.95 -3.14 4.14
C ALA A 281 -0.68 -3.12 3.26
N PRO A 282 0.52 -3.33 3.83
CA PRO A 282 1.74 -3.29 3.06
C PRO A 282 1.74 -4.37 1.96
N PRO A 283 2.39 -4.14 0.82
CA PRO A 283 2.51 -5.17 -0.21
C PRO A 283 3.25 -6.39 0.31
N ALA A 284 2.72 -7.59 0.01
CA ALA A 284 3.30 -8.83 0.53
C ALA A 284 4.74 -9.09 0.07
N THR A 285 5.17 -8.50 -1.04
CA THR A 285 6.54 -8.60 -1.56
C THR A 285 7.47 -7.47 -1.08
N GLY A 286 6.91 -6.46 -0.40
CA GLY A 286 7.60 -5.28 0.13
C GLY A 286 7.34 -4.01 -0.68
N TRP A 287 7.57 -2.86 -0.05
CA TRP A 287 7.40 -1.56 -0.69
C TRP A 287 8.43 -1.34 -1.80
N PHE A 288 8.04 -0.57 -2.82
CA PHE A 288 9.01 0.03 -3.71
C PHE A 288 9.84 1.06 -2.92
N LEU A 289 11.16 1.08 -3.13
CA LEU A 289 12.07 1.96 -2.42
C LEU A 289 12.37 3.19 -3.28
N TYR A 290 11.77 4.32 -2.93
CA TYR A 290 12.05 5.59 -3.61
C TYR A 290 13.38 6.18 -3.14
N ASP A 291 14.05 6.93 -4.01
CA ASP A 291 15.29 7.62 -3.67
C ASP A 291 15.04 8.76 -2.68
N ASP A 292 16.05 9.13 -1.89
CA ASP A 292 15.92 10.26 -0.96
C ASP A 292 15.63 11.58 -1.69
N GLN A 293 16.10 11.71 -2.94
CA GLN A 293 15.79 12.86 -3.78
C GLN A 293 14.30 12.98 -4.13
N VAL A 294 13.59 11.85 -4.24
CA VAL A 294 12.12 11.85 -4.44
C VAL A 294 11.44 12.32 -3.16
N HIS A 295 11.87 11.79 -2.00
CA HIS A 295 11.39 12.26 -0.70
C HIS A 295 11.61 13.76 -0.53
N ASP A 296 12.78 14.27 -0.93
CA ASP A 296 13.12 15.68 -0.78
C ASP A 296 12.36 16.60 -1.75
N ALA A 297 11.93 16.09 -2.90
CA ALA A 297 11.10 16.81 -3.86
C ALA A 297 9.66 17.04 -3.38
N LEU A 298 9.18 16.24 -2.42
CA LEU A 298 7.86 16.37 -1.82
C LEU A 298 7.83 17.43 -0.69
N THR A 299 6.66 18.01 -0.46
CA THR A 299 6.45 18.90 0.69
C THR A 299 6.65 18.17 2.02
N SER A 300 6.88 18.92 3.11
CA SER A 300 7.05 18.35 4.45
C SER A 300 5.88 17.45 4.88
N VAL A 301 4.65 17.78 4.46
CA VAL A 301 3.45 16.98 4.76
C VAL A 301 3.35 15.77 3.84
N GLY A 302 3.54 15.94 2.53
CA GLY A 302 3.36 14.85 1.59
C GLY A 302 4.50 13.84 1.54
N ARG A 303 5.67 14.12 2.13
CA ARG A 303 6.70 13.09 2.42
C ARG A 303 6.15 11.84 3.09
N SER A 304 5.10 12.01 3.91
CA SER A 304 4.41 10.88 4.57
C SER A 304 3.73 9.91 3.60
N VAL A 305 3.49 10.29 2.33
CA VAL A 305 2.92 9.42 1.31
C VAL A 305 3.89 8.32 0.90
N LEU A 306 5.20 8.50 1.07
CA LEU A 306 6.18 7.45 0.82
C LEU A 306 6.21 6.52 2.03
N ALA A 307 5.92 5.24 1.82
CA ALA A 307 6.05 4.26 2.90
C ALA A 307 7.52 4.03 3.29
N ARG A 308 8.41 4.02 2.30
CA ARG A 308 9.85 3.82 2.43
C ARG A 308 10.58 4.64 1.38
N HIS A 309 11.72 5.19 1.77
CA HIS A 309 12.69 5.78 0.88
C HIS A 309 14.10 5.51 1.41
N SER A 310 15.07 5.34 0.52
CA SER A 310 16.49 5.27 0.86
C SER A 310 17.31 5.25 -0.43
N ASN A 311 18.48 5.91 -0.41
CA ASN A 311 19.50 5.66 -1.43
C ASN A 311 20.32 4.37 -1.19
N ARG A 312 20.08 3.66 -0.07
CA ARG A 312 20.71 2.36 0.19
C ARG A 312 20.01 1.25 -0.60
N THR A 313 20.78 0.25 -1.00
CA THR A 313 20.25 -0.95 -1.66
C THR A 313 19.73 -1.96 -0.64
N ILE A 314 18.78 -2.80 -1.07
CA ILE A 314 18.35 -3.97 -0.30
C ILE A 314 19.32 -5.10 -0.61
N ASP A 315 20.29 -5.30 0.27
CA ASP A 315 21.43 -6.21 0.06
C ASP A 315 21.19 -7.59 0.63
N THR A 316 20.29 -7.71 1.61
CA THR A 316 19.98 -8.96 2.27
C THR A 316 18.48 -9.17 2.47
N THR A 317 18.09 -10.44 2.62
CA THR A 317 16.77 -10.85 3.09
C THR A 317 16.87 -11.72 4.32
N ARG A 318 15.82 -11.69 5.16
CA ARG A 318 15.69 -12.52 6.36
C ARG A 318 14.27 -13.05 6.50
N LEU A 319 14.13 -14.24 7.05
CA LEU A 319 12.86 -14.89 7.33
C LEU A 319 12.63 -14.94 8.84
N LEU A 320 11.62 -14.19 9.29
CA LEU A 320 11.00 -14.40 10.59
C LEU A 320 10.16 -15.67 10.50
N LEU A 321 10.76 -16.80 10.87
CA LEU A 321 10.10 -18.10 10.90
C LEU A 321 9.54 -18.35 12.31
N LEU A 322 8.22 -18.36 12.42
CA LEU A 322 7.54 -18.65 13.69
C LEU A 322 7.05 -20.10 13.71
N ARG A 323 6.86 -20.65 14.91
CA ARG A 323 6.09 -21.88 15.12
C ARG A 323 4.80 -21.56 15.88
N GLU A 324 3.67 -22.12 15.42
CA GLU A 324 2.42 -22.11 16.18
C GLU A 324 2.61 -22.78 17.55
N GLY A 325 2.20 -22.08 18.60
CA GLY A 325 2.31 -22.51 19.99
C GLY A 325 1.96 -21.38 20.94
N ASN A 326 1.92 -21.66 22.24
CA ASN A 326 1.51 -20.68 23.25
C ASN A 326 2.47 -19.48 23.36
N ASP A 327 3.77 -19.69 23.15
CA ASP A 327 4.82 -18.70 23.42
C ASP A 327 5.42 -18.05 22.16
N GLN A 328 4.83 -18.31 20.98
CA GLN A 328 5.24 -17.80 19.66
C GLN A 328 6.77 -17.67 19.50
N GLU A 329 7.42 -18.81 19.28
CA GLU A 329 8.87 -18.88 19.16
C GLU A 329 9.35 -18.53 17.75
N VAL A 330 10.50 -17.87 17.66
CA VAL A 330 11.20 -17.51 16.43
C VAL A 330 12.46 -18.35 16.27
N LEU A 331 12.73 -18.85 15.08
CA LEU A 331 13.96 -19.57 14.77
C LEU A 331 15.11 -18.59 14.49
N LEU A 332 16.22 -18.72 15.24
CA LEU A 332 17.48 -18.04 14.99
C LEU A 332 18.58 -19.03 14.62
N LEU A 333 19.57 -18.57 13.87
CA LEU A 333 20.80 -19.28 13.52
C LEU A 333 22.01 -18.60 14.13
N THR A 334 23.00 -19.41 14.48
CA THR A 334 24.34 -18.93 14.83
C THR A 334 25.03 -18.43 13.55
N HIS A 335 25.16 -17.12 13.42
CA HIS A 335 25.88 -16.47 12.33
C HIS A 335 27.39 -16.77 12.45
N PRO A 336 28.17 -16.82 11.34
CA PRO A 336 29.62 -17.07 11.38
C PRO A 336 30.43 -16.10 12.26
N ARG A 337 29.86 -14.95 12.61
CA ARG A 337 30.45 -13.97 13.55
C ARG A 337 30.17 -14.28 15.03
N GLY A 338 29.51 -15.40 15.33
CA GLY A 338 29.10 -15.80 16.69
C GLY A 338 27.82 -15.14 17.20
N GLN A 339 27.21 -14.23 16.41
CA GLN A 339 25.94 -13.58 16.71
C GLN A 339 24.75 -14.47 16.33
N LEU A 340 23.57 -14.16 16.83
CA LEU A 340 22.32 -14.80 16.45
C LEU A 340 21.62 -14.00 15.35
N ALA A 341 21.13 -14.67 14.31
CA ALA A 341 20.48 -14.02 13.17
C ALA A 341 19.24 -14.79 12.73
N LEU A 342 18.27 -14.10 12.15
CA LEU A 342 17.20 -14.76 11.39
C LEU A 342 17.80 -15.51 10.18
N PRO A 343 17.21 -16.63 9.74
CA PRO A 343 17.63 -17.30 8.51
C PRO A 343 17.44 -16.40 7.28
N GLY A 344 18.31 -16.53 6.29
CA GLY A 344 18.33 -15.69 5.09
C GLY A 344 19.75 -15.34 4.65
N GLY A 345 19.87 -14.47 3.65
CA GLY A 345 21.17 -14.20 3.02
C GLY A 345 21.16 -13.03 2.04
N PRO A 346 22.19 -12.92 1.18
CA PRO A 346 22.28 -11.87 0.16
C PRO A 346 21.11 -11.91 -0.84
N THR A 347 20.76 -10.75 -1.39
CA THR A 347 19.70 -10.62 -2.39
C THR A 347 20.20 -10.92 -3.80
N PHE A 348 19.27 -11.33 -4.67
CA PHE A 348 19.43 -11.29 -6.12
C PHE A 348 18.07 -10.97 -6.77
N THR A 349 18.09 -10.44 -7.99
CA THR A 349 16.88 -10.15 -8.75
C THR A 349 16.46 -11.35 -9.59
N GLU A 350 15.24 -11.83 -9.36
CA GLU A 350 14.60 -12.80 -10.24
C GLU A 350 14.08 -12.12 -11.52
N LYS A 351 14.23 -12.78 -12.67
CA LYS A 351 13.79 -12.28 -13.99
C LYS A 351 12.89 -13.28 -14.72
N ALA A 352 12.07 -14.01 -13.97
CA ALA A 352 11.17 -15.02 -14.54
C ALA A 352 9.95 -14.39 -15.24
N ILE A 353 9.58 -13.17 -14.83
CA ILE A 353 8.55 -12.35 -15.45
C ILE A 353 9.20 -11.03 -15.88
N ALA A 354 8.98 -10.61 -17.14
CA ALA A 354 9.40 -9.29 -17.58
C ALA A 354 8.54 -8.24 -16.87
N ASP A 355 9.11 -7.55 -15.89
CA ASP A 355 8.46 -6.47 -15.16
C ASP A 355 9.43 -5.34 -14.79
N TRP A 356 8.90 -4.14 -14.51
CA TRP A 356 9.67 -2.93 -14.21
C TRP A 356 9.74 -2.67 -12.71
N ASP A 357 8.85 -3.28 -11.93
CA ASP A 357 8.84 -3.14 -10.48
C ASP A 357 9.86 -4.08 -9.84
N ALA A 358 11.10 -3.60 -9.78
CA ALA A 358 12.12 -4.18 -8.93
C ALA A 358 11.69 -4.09 -7.45
N GLY A 359 11.89 -5.16 -6.69
CA GLY A 359 11.60 -5.18 -5.25
C GLY A 359 11.10 -6.51 -4.69
N ASN A 360 10.75 -7.48 -5.54
CA ASN A 360 10.46 -8.83 -5.05
C ASN A 360 11.76 -9.62 -4.85
N TYR A 361 12.15 -9.82 -3.59
CA TYR A 361 13.33 -10.58 -3.19
C TYR A 361 13.01 -11.95 -2.58
N ILE A 362 11.77 -12.43 -2.74
CA ILE A 362 11.33 -13.70 -2.15
C ILE A 362 12.14 -14.88 -2.69
N ALA A 363 12.52 -14.87 -3.97
CA ALA A 363 13.33 -15.95 -4.55
C ALA A 363 14.71 -16.05 -3.87
N ALA A 364 15.32 -14.90 -3.58
CA ALA A 364 16.60 -14.85 -2.88
C ALA A 364 16.48 -15.35 -1.44
N LEU A 365 15.41 -14.94 -0.74
CA LEU A 365 15.11 -15.44 0.59
C LEU A 365 14.93 -16.97 0.60
N GLN A 366 14.07 -17.48 -0.27
CA GLN A 366 13.74 -18.91 -0.32
C GLN A 366 14.96 -19.76 -0.70
N ALA A 367 15.82 -19.28 -1.59
CA ALA A 367 17.08 -19.95 -1.90
C ALA A 367 17.97 -20.05 -0.65
N ALA A 368 18.19 -18.94 0.06
CA ALA A 368 19.03 -18.93 1.27
C ALA A 368 18.45 -19.80 2.40
N VAL A 369 17.12 -19.73 2.63
CA VAL A 369 16.43 -20.54 3.64
C VAL A 369 16.50 -22.02 3.30
N ARG A 370 16.35 -22.40 2.03
CA ARG A 370 16.52 -23.79 1.59
C ARG A 370 17.94 -24.28 1.82
N ASP A 371 18.94 -23.48 1.50
CA ASP A 371 20.35 -23.87 1.68
C ASP A 371 20.72 -24.00 3.17
N GLN A 372 20.18 -23.13 4.04
CA GLN A 372 20.47 -23.13 5.47
C GLN A 372 19.66 -24.16 6.27
N LEU A 373 18.39 -24.36 5.92
CA LEU A 373 17.42 -25.09 6.74
C LEU A 373 16.76 -26.27 6.02
N SER A 374 16.98 -26.43 4.71
CA SER A 374 16.24 -27.39 3.87
C SER A 374 14.72 -27.20 3.94
N ILE A 375 14.27 -25.96 4.12
CA ILE A 375 12.85 -25.56 4.16
C ILE A 375 12.49 -24.87 2.85
N GLU A 376 11.31 -25.20 2.32
CA GLU A 376 10.65 -24.43 1.27
C GLU A 376 9.33 -23.86 1.82
N THR A 377 9.21 -22.53 1.84
CA THR A 377 7.97 -21.87 2.25
C THR A 377 7.03 -21.73 1.05
N PRO A 378 5.73 -22.06 1.19
CA PRO A 378 4.78 -21.96 0.07
C PRO A 378 4.51 -20.50 -0.32
N TRP A 379 4.64 -19.59 0.64
CA TRP A 379 4.49 -18.15 0.51
C TRP A 379 5.28 -17.48 1.65
N VAL A 380 5.53 -16.19 1.53
CA VAL A 380 5.98 -15.34 2.64
C VAL A 380 5.26 -14.00 2.59
N SER A 381 5.30 -13.23 3.68
CA SER A 381 4.71 -11.89 3.70
C SER A 381 5.70 -10.88 4.25
N TYR A 382 5.81 -9.73 3.60
CA TYR A 382 6.71 -8.65 3.98
C TYR A 382 6.41 -8.12 5.39
N VAL A 383 7.47 -7.95 6.19
CA VAL A 383 7.41 -7.38 7.55
C VAL A 383 7.94 -5.95 7.54
N GLY A 384 9.14 -5.74 7.02
CA GLY A 384 9.84 -4.48 7.13
C GLY A 384 11.17 -4.48 6.36
N ASP A 385 11.70 -3.28 6.16
CA ASP A 385 13.07 -3.04 5.67
C ASP A 385 13.85 -2.40 6.83
N PHE A 386 14.99 -2.99 7.18
CA PHE A 386 15.79 -2.59 8.35
C PHE A 386 17.24 -2.34 7.96
N PRO A 387 17.98 -1.44 8.64
CA PRO A 387 19.41 -1.28 8.40
C PRO A 387 20.20 -2.55 8.72
N GLU A 388 21.06 -2.99 7.81
CA GLU A 388 22.01 -4.08 8.06
C GLU A 388 23.31 -3.83 7.27
N GLY A 389 24.42 -3.63 7.99
CA GLY A 389 25.68 -3.20 7.37
C GLY A 389 25.53 -1.85 6.64
N ASP A 390 26.04 -1.79 5.42
CA ASP A 390 25.97 -0.59 4.57
C ASP A 390 24.62 -0.45 3.83
N GLY A 391 23.81 -1.52 3.80
CA GLY A 391 22.55 -1.61 3.06
C GLY A 391 21.32 -1.74 3.94
N LEU A 392 20.26 -2.30 3.34
CA LEU A 392 19.02 -2.68 3.99
C LEU A 392 18.82 -4.20 3.93
N CYS A 393 18.22 -4.74 4.99
CA CYS A 393 17.70 -6.08 5.08
C CYS A 393 16.18 -6.06 4.94
N ARG A 394 15.65 -6.75 3.91
CA ARG A 394 14.20 -6.96 3.77
C ARG A 394 13.77 -8.22 4.51
N VAL A 395 12.88 -8.03 5.48
CA VAL A 395 12.38 -9.11 6.32
C VAL A 395 11.02 -9.56 5.83
N TYR A 396 10.88 -10.87 5.71
CA TYR A 396 9.62 -11.55 5.44
C TYR A 396 9.29 -12.48 6.61
N ALA A 397 8.03 -12.88 6.73
CA ALA A 397 7.59 -13.81 7.76
C ALA A 397 6.81 -14.98 7.18
N TYR A 398 6.88 -16.09 7.90
CA TYR A 398 6.08 -17.30 7.70
C TYR A 398 5.86 -17.98 9.05
N THR A 399 4.64 -18.43 9.30
CA THR A 399 4.30 -19.20 10.51
C THR A 399 4.14 -20.67 10.15
N LEU A 400 4.92 -21.52 10.80
CA LEU A 400 4.77 -22.97 10.72
C LEU A 400 3.63 -23.44 11.60
N ASN A 401 2.98 -24.52 11.16
CA ASN A 401 2.07 -25.25 12.02
C ASN A 401 2.80 -25.81 13.25
N GLY A 402 2.05 -26.15 14.31
CA GLY A 402 2.61 -26.59 15.58
C GLY A 402 3.42 -27.90 15.52
N LEU A 403 3.35 -28.64 14.41
CA LEU A 403 4.16 -29.84 14.17
C LEU A 403 5.57 -29.51 13.67
N GLY A 404 5.80 -28.30 13.15
CA GLY A 404 7.06 -27.88 12.53
C GLY A 404 7.45 -28.73 11.32
N PHE A 405 8.67 -28.56 10.82
CA PHE A 405 9.27 -29.54 9.90
C PHE A 405 10.05 -30.60 10.69
N PRO A 406 10.00 -31.89 10.29
CA PRO A 406 10.66 -32.99 10.98
C PRO A 406 12.17 -33.07 10.69
N VAL A 407 12.86 -31.94 10.62
CA VAL A 407 14.31 -31.86 10.36
C VAL A 407 15.03 -31.12 11.48
N ARG A 408 16.21 -31.63 11.85
CA ARG A 408 17.08 -30.96 12.83
C ARG A 408 17.82 -29.82 12.13
N TYR A 409 17.79 -28.64 12.73
CA TYR A 409 18.53 -27.47 12.24
C TYR A 409 19.85 -27.36 13.01
N GLU A 410 20.98 -27.56 12.35
CA GLU A 410 22.29 -27.39 12.98
C GLU A 410 22.54 -25.91 13.28
N GLY A 411 23.04 -25.62 14.50
CA GLY A 411 23.33 -24.25 14.92
C GLY A 411 22.10 -23.33 15.03
N ALA A 412 20.90 -23.90 15.11
CA ALA A 412 19.66 -23.15 15.24
C ALA A 412 19.02 -23.28 16.61
N GLU A 413 18.28 -22.25 17.00
CA GLU A 413 17.60 -22.17 18.28
C GLU A 413 16.23 -21.50 18.13
N TRP A 414 15.22 -22.09 18.75
CA TRP A 414 13.90 -21.46 18.91
C TRP A 414 13.93 -20.57 20.16
N MET A 415 13.53 -19.32 19.99
CA MET A 415 13.47 -18.33 21.06
C MET A 415 12.09 -17.70 21.13
N ASP A 416 11.47 -17.76 22.31
CA ASP A 416 10.33 -16.92 22.63
C ASP A 416 10.74 -15.43 22.74
N ARG A 417 9.73 -14.57 22.87
CA ARG A 417 9.93 -13.11 22.96
C ARG A 417 10.82 -12.68 24.12
N GLN A 418 10.71 -13.31 25.29
CA GLN A 418 11.49 -12.95 26.48
C GLN A 418 12.98 -13.29 26.30
N ARG A 419 13.25 -14.45 25.71
CA ARG A 419 14.60 -14.90 25.37
C ARG A 419 15.21 -14.02 24.28
N LEU A 420 14.43 -13.66 23.26
CA LEU A 420 14.84 -12.74 22.21
C LEU A 420 15.22 -11.36 22.76
N LEU A 421 14.41 -10.83 23.70
CA LEU A 421 14.72 -9.58 24.42
C LEU A 421 16.01 -9.66 25.22
N SER A 422 16.23 -10.80 25.88
CA SER A 422 17.43 -11.04 26.71
C SER A 422 18.69 -11.20 25.86
N ALA A 423 18.56 -11.79 24.67
CA ALA A 423 19.63 -11.99 23.69
C ALA A 423 19.90 -10.77 22.80
N LYS A 424 19.21 -9.63 23.01
CA LYS A 424 19.34 -8.44 22.15
C LYS A 424 20.79 -7.99 21.86
N PRO A 425 21.75 -8.02 22.82
CA PRO A 425 23.14 -7.68 22.55
C PRO A 425 23.85 -8.63 21.58
N ASP A 426 23.36 -9.87 21.48
CA ASP A 426 23.94 -10.95 20.68
C ASP A 426 23.28 -11.08 19.30
N LEU A 427 22.18 -10.35 19.05
CA LEU A 427 21.50 -10.32 17.76
C LEU A 427 22.34 -9.59 16.70
N LEU A 428 22.30 -10.10 15.48
CA LEU A 428 23.04 -9.55 14.35
C LEU A 428 22.53 -8.16 13.95
N GLY A 429 21.20 -8.00 13.85
CA GLY A 429 20.56 -6.77 13.40
C GLY A 429 20.17 -5.82 14.54
N GLY A 430 19.81 -6.37 15.70
CA GLY A 430 19.24 -5.63 16.83
C GLY A 430 17.80 -5.13 16.59
N TRP A 431 17.24 -5.40 15.41
CA TRP A 431 15.90 -5.03 14.95
C TRP A 431 14.93 -6.21 14.89
N GLU A 432 15.38 -7.44 15.17
CA GLU A 432 14.58 -8.66 15.05
C GLU A 432 13.33 -8.63 15.94
N ILE A 433 13.41 -7.97 17.10
CA ILE A 433 12.27 -7.76 18.00
C ILE A 433 11.25 -6.81 17.38
N ASP A 434 11.70 -5.73 16.73
CA ASP A 434 10.82 -4.80 16.03
C ASP A 434 10.14 -5.49 14.84
N ALA A 435 10.85 -6.37 14.14
CA ALA A 435 10.28 -7.22 13.09
C ALA A 435 9.22 -8.19 13.65
N LEU A 436 9.48 -8.81 14.80
CA LEU A 436 8.49 -9.66 15.48
C LEU A 436 7.26 -8.85 15.88
N ASP A 437 7.44 -7.71 16.54
CA ASP A 437 6.33 -6.86 16.98
C ASP A 437 5.48 -6.38 15.78
N LEU A 438 6.12 -6.00 14.66
CA LEU A 438 5.41 -5.68 13.42
C LEU A 438 4.66 -6.88 12.85
N TRP A 439 5.26 -8.07 12.85
CA TRP A 439 4.58 -9.27 12.38
C TRP A 439 3.35 -9.57 13.23
N LEU A 440 3.43 -9.38 14.55
CA LEU A 440 2.37 -9.68 15.52
C LEU A 440 1.28 -8.62 15.64
N ASP A 441 1.46 -7.44 15.03
CA ASP A 441 0.45 -6.38 15.00
C ASP A 441 -0.78 -6.76 14.15
N ASP A 442 -1.89 -7.03 14.83
CA ASP A 442 -3.16 -7.46 14.21
C ASP A 442 -3.88 -6.34 13.46
N GLU A 443 -3.44 -5.08 13.59
CA GLU A 443 -3.96 -3.97 12.79
C GLU A 443 -3.43 -3.99 11.35
N ILE A 444 -2.35 -4.75 11.09
CA ILE A 444 -1.74 -4.89 9.77
C ILE A 444 -2.38 -6.04 8.98
N VAL A 445 -3.05 -5.68 7.89
CA VAL A 445 -3.64 -6.62 6.92
C VAL A 445 -2.57 -7.14 5.98
N ARG A 446 -2.35 -8.45 5.96
CA ARG A 446 -1.24 -9.09 5.23
C ARG A 446 -1.73 -9.96 4.09
N GLY A 447 -1.01 -9.94 2.98
CA GLY A 447 -1.21 -10.86 1.87
C GLY A 447 -0.11 -11.92 1.78
N LYS A 448 -0.33 -12.94 0.95
CA LYS A 448 0.64 -13.99 0.62
C LYS A 448 1.46 -13.59 -0.61
N GLY A 449 2.74 -13.30 -0.41
CA GLY A 449 3.70 -12.98 -1.46
C GLY A 449 4.34 -14.23 -2.05
N LEU A 450 4.63 -14.18 -3.35
CA LEU A 450 5.20 -15.30 -4.11
C LEU A 450 6.36 -14.83 -4.99
N THR A 451 7.23 -15.76 -5.39
CA THR A 451 8.26 -15.52 -6.41
C THR A 451 7.63 -15.28 -7.78
N GLN A 452 8.38 -14.63 -8.69
CA GLN A 452 7.94 -14.48 -10.07
C GLN A 452 7.81 -15.85 -10.75
N ALA A 453 8.72 -16.81 -10.52
CA ALA A 453 8.63 -18.14 -11.10
C ALA A 453 7.38 -18.89 -10.65
N GLN A 454 7.02 -18.84 -9.36
CA GLN A 454 5.78 -19.43 -8.85
C GLN A 454 4.54 -18.80 -9.50
N CYS A 455 4.61 -17.52 -9.88
CA CYS A 455 3.50 -16.81 -10.50
C CYS A 455 3.49 -16.81 -12.03
N ARG A 456 4.57 -17.23 -12.70
CA ARG A 456 4.64 -17.26 -14.17
C ARG A 456 3.53 -18.09 -14.80
N VAL A 457 3.14 -19.18 -14.14
CA VAL A 457 2.02 -20.05 -14.57
C VAL A 457 0.67 -19.32 -14.45
N ASN A 458 0.55 -18.36 -13.53
CA ASN A 458 -0.67 -17.61 -13.24
C ASN A 458 -0.72 -16.22 -13.89
N GLN A 459 0.34 -15.77 -14.56
CA GLN A 459 0.47 -14.39 -15.05
C GLN A 459 -0.61 -14.01 -16.07
N TYR A 460 -1.05 -14.99 -16.88
CA TYR A 460 -2.05 -14.84 -17.93
C TYR A 460 -3.19 -15.87 -17.80
N ALA A 461 -3.32 -16.53 -16.65
CA ALA A 461 -4.36 -17.53 -16.47
C ALA A 461 -5.78 -16.93 -16.52
N TYR A 462 -5.93 -15.60 -16.56
CA TYR A 462 -7.19 -14.89 -16.71
C TYR A 462 -7.04 -13.58 -17.48
#